data_AF-A0A151RZX7-F1
#
_entry.id   AF-A0A151RZX7-F1
#
_cell.length_a   1.000
_cell.length_b   1.000
_cell.length_c   1.000
_cell.angle_alpha   90.00
_cell.angle_beta   90.00
_cell.angle_gamma   90.00
#
_symmetry.space_group_name_H-M   'P 1'
#
loop_
_entity.id
_entity.type
_entity.pdbx_description
1 polymer ?
#
loop_
_entity_poly.entity_id
_entity_poly.type
_entity_poly.pdbx_seq_one_letter_code
_entity_poly.pdbx_strand_id
1 'polypeptide(L)'
;MVAEYRKPVICVGGGETLTISQVAAVANHNLQAKVDLSESARAGVDASCEWIIENIKKGTAIYGVTTGFGAASHRRTEQGLALQKEMVR
;
A
#
# COMPACT_ATOMS: atom_id res chain seq x y z
N MET A 1 17.02 -5.83 18.79
CA MET A 1 17.51 -4.54 18.25
C MET A 1 18.76 -4.66 17.36
N VAL A 2 20.00 -4.77 17.88
CA VAL A 2 21.20 -4.78 17.01
C VAL A 2 21.27 -6.00 16.08
N ALA A 3 20.87 -7.18 16.56
CA ALA A 3 20.84 -8.38 15.74
C ALA A 3 19.88 -8.28 14.54
N GLU A 4 18.69 -7.70 14.75
CA GLU A 4 17.72 -7.46 13.67
C GLU A 4 18.20 -6.43 12.68
N TYR A 5 18.83 -5.36 13.16
CA TYR A 5 19.41 -4.29 12.33
C TYR A 5 20.48 -4.82 11.35
N ARG A 6 21.19 -5.89 11.72
CA ARG A 6 22.23 -6.51 10.90
C ARG A 6 21.71 -7.63 10.00
N LYS A 7 20.41 -7.94 10.00
CA LYS A 7 19.85 -8.97 9.12
C LYS A 7 19.98 -8.52 7.66
N PRO A 8 20.47 -9.38 6.76
CA PRO A 8 20.65 -9.03 5.35
C PRO A 8 19.32 -8.99 4.58
N VAL A 9 18.30 -9.69 5.07
CA VAL A 9 16.97 -9.77 4.47
C VAL A 9 15.91 -9.50 5.53
N ILE A 10 14.94 -8.66 5.18
CA ILE A 10 13.81 -8.26 6.03
C ILE A 10 12.54 -8.63 5.27
N CYS A 11 11.79 -9.60 5.78
CA CYS A 11 10.50 -9.99 5.23
C CYS A 11 9.40 -9.07 5.77
N VAL A 12 8.51 -8.57 4.89
CA VAL A 12 7.41 -7.67 5.23
C VAL A 12 6.09 -8.23 4.70
N GLY A 13 5.00 -8.03 5.46
CA GLY A 13 3.65 -8.40 5.04
C GLY A 13 3.18 -9.77 5.52
N GLY A 14 4.05 -10.59 6.13
CA GLY A 14 3.69 -11.95 6.59
C GLY A 14 2.86 -12.03 7.87
N GLY A 15 2.27 -10.92 8.32
CA GLY A 15 1.60 -10.82 9.62
C GLY A 15 2.55 -10.57 10.81
N GLU A 16 3.86 -10.60 10.58
CA GLU A 16 4.87 -10.21 11.57
C GLU A 16 4.96 -8.68 11.74
N THR A 17 5.30 -8.25 12.96
CA THR A 17 5.45 -6.82 13.27
C THR A 17 6.78 -6.27 12.75
N LEU A 18 6.71 -5.24 11.91
CA LEU A 18 7.87 -4.46 11.48
C LEU A 18 8.47 -3.68 12.68
N THR A 19 9.78 -3.80 12.89
CA THR A 19 10.48 -3.15 14.00
C THR A 19 11.28 -1.92 13.55
N ILE A 20 11.57 -1.02 14.51
CA ILE A 20 12.38 0.18 14.26
C ILE A 20 13.80 -0.19 13.77
N SER A 21 14.38 -1.27 14.28
CA SER A 21 15.70 -1.77 13.85
C SER A 21 15.71 -2.22 12.40
N GLN A 22 14.62 -2.83 11.91
CA GLN A 22 14.47 -3.21 10.50
C GLN A 22 14.33 -1.96 9.61
N VAL A 23 13.53 -0.97 10.03
CA VAL A 23 13.41 0.30 9.31
C VAL A 23 14.76 1.01 9.20
N ALA A 24 15.52 1.08 10.30
CA ALA A 24 16.84 1.70 10.32
C ALA A 24 17.85 0.95 9.42
N ALA A 25 17.72 -0.39 9.30
CA ALA A 25 18.58 -1.20 8.44
C ALA A 25 18.32 -0.92 6.95
N VAL A 26 17.05 -0.84 6.54
CA VAL A 26 16.67 -0.51 5.15
C VAL A 26 17.08 0.92 4.79
N ALA A 27 16.94 1.88 5.72
CA ALA A 27 17.32 3.27 5.49
C ALA A 27 18.85 3.49 5.36
N ASN A 28 19.66 2.60 5.95
CA ASN A 28 21.12 2.70 5.86
C ASN A 28 21.65 2.03 4.59
N HIS A 29 21.93 2.82 3.56
CA HIS A 29 22.50 2.36 2.29
C HIS A 29 23.77 1.52 2.40
N ASN A 30 24.57 1.68 3.47
CA ASN A 30 25.79 0.91 3.66
C ASN A 30 25.54 -0.56 4.03
N LEU A 31 24.37 -0.88 4.61
CA LEU A 31 24.02 -2.25 5.00
C LEU A 31 23.47 -3.09 3.85
N GLN A 32 22.99 -2.43 2.78
CA GLN A 32 22.38 -3.09 1.61
C GLN A 32 21.33 -4.15 2.00
N ALA A 33 20.58 -3.90 3.08
CA ALA A 33 19.54 -4.81 3.53
C ALA A 33 18.45 -4.92 2.44
N LYS A 34 18.11 -6.15 2.07
CA LYS A 34 17.07 -6.43 1.07
C LYS A 34 15.71 -6.58 1.76
N VAL A 35 14.67 -6.09 1.11
CA VAL A 35 13.29 -6.32 1.52
C VAL A 35 12.74 -7.49 0.70
N ASP A 36 12.10 -8.43 1.38
CA ASP A 36 11.33 -9.51 0.78
C ASP A 36 9.85 -9.33 1.14
N LEU A 37 8.96 -9.63 0.21
CA LEU A 37 7.53 -9.50 0.42
C LEU A 37 6.94 -10.89 0.69
N SER A 38 6.22 -11.03 1.80
CA SER A 38 5.62 -12.30 2.16
C SER A 38 4.55 -12.71 1.17
N GLU A 39 4.73 -13.86 0.53
CA GLU A 39 3.73 -14.46 -0.37
C GLU A 39 2.40 -14.75 0.33
N SER A 40 2.40 -14.98 1.64
CA SER A 40 1.16 -15.20 2.40
C SER A 40 0.19 -14.01 2.37
N ALA A 41 0.68 -12.79 2.12
CA ALA A 41 -0.17 -11.61 2.00
C ALA A 41 -0.87 -11.49 0.65
N ARG A 42 -0.36 -12.15 -0.40
CA ARG A 42 -0.76 -11.94 -1.79
C ARG A 42 -2.26 -12.14 -2.00
N ALA A 43 -2.82 -13.23 -1.48
CA ALA A 43 -4.23 -13.54 -1.63
C ALA A 43 -5.15 -12.46 -1.01
N GLY A 44 -4.76 -11.90 0.14
CA GLY A 44 -5.52 -10.82 0.79
C GLY A 44 -5.43 -9.50 0.01
N VAL A 45 -4.26 -9.19 -0.56
CA VAL A 45 -4.06 -8.03 -1.42
C VAL A 45 -4.94 -8.16 -2.68
N ASP A 46 -4.87 -9.28 -3.37
CA ASP A 46 -5.61 -9.52 -4.61
C ASP A 46 -7.13 -9.45 -4.38
N ALA A 47 -7.63 -10.07 -3.30
CA ALA A 47 -9.04 -10.01 -2.94
C ALA A 47 -9.53 -8.58 -2.65
N SER A 48 -8.71 -7.76 -1.99
CA SER A 48 -9.05 -6.36 -1.74
C SER A 48 -9.07 -5.51 -3.02
N CYS A 49 -8.15 -5.79 -3.95
CA CYS A 49 -8.11 -5.15 -5.27
C CYS A 49 -9.35 -5.49 -6.10
N GLU A 50 -9.72 -6.77 -6.16
CA GLU A 50 -10.92 -7.22 -6.88
C GLU A 50 -12.18 -6.55 -6.32
N TRP A 51 -12.32 -6.50 -4.99
CA TRP A 51 -13.45 -5.85 -4.34
C TRP A 51 -13.59 -4.37 -4.72
N ILE A 52 -12.48 -3.62 -4.78
CA ILE A 52 -12.48 -2.22 -5.21
C ILE A 52 -12.94 -2.10 -6.67
N ILE A 53 -12.39 -2.93 -7.57
CA ILE A 53 -12.73 -2.91 -9.00
C ILE A 53 -14.22 -3.19 -9.21
N GLU A 54 -14.79 -4.16 -8.50
CA GLU A 54 -16.22 -4.43 -8.56
C GLU A 54 -17.08 -3.26 -8.08
N ASN A 55 -16.68 -2.62 -6.99
CA ASN A 55 -17.45 -1.51 -6.42
C ASN A 55 -17.39 -0.26 -7.30
N ILE A 56 -16.27 -0.01 -7.99
CA ILE A 56 -16.19 1.02 -9.02
C ILE A 56 -17.20 0.72 -10.14
N LYS A 57 -17.26 -0.52 -10.64
CA LYS A 57 -18.22 -0.94 -11.68
C LYS A 57 -19.68 -0.81 -11.23
N LYS A 58 -19.96 -1.05 -9.94
CA LYS A 58 -21.30 -0.91 -9.33
C LYS A 58 -21.69 0.56 -9.10
N GLY A 59 -20.78 1.52 -9.29
CA GLY A 59 -21.02 2.93 -8.99
C GLY A 59 -21.06 3.23 -7.48
N THR A 60 -20.49 2.35 -6.65
CA THR A 60 -20.42 2.55 -5.20
C THR A 60 -19.63 3.82 -4.90
N ALA A 61 -20.18 4.68 -4.04
CA ALA A 61 -19.50 5.89 -3.60
C ALA A 61 -18.37 5.53 -2.62
N ILE A 62 -17.12 5.70 -3.04
CA ILE A 62 -15.91 5.44 -2.27
C ILE A 62 -15.05 6.71 -2.27
N TYR A 63 -14.71 7.19 -1.07
CA TYR A 63 -13.93 8.40 -0.88
C TYR A 63 -12.60 8.34 -1.61
N GLY A 64 -12.33 9.35 -2.45
CA GLY A 64 -11.06 9.46 -3.19
C GLY A 64 -10.87 8.41 -4.30
N VAL A 65 -11.88 7.58 -4.59
CA VAL A 65 -11.85 6.58 -5.66
C VAL A 65 -12.91 6.90 -6.72
N THR A 66 -14.17 7.05 -6.30
CA THR A 66 -15.30 7.49 -7.16
C THR A 66 -15.85 8.86 -6.74
N THR A 67 -15.25 9.47 -5.71
CA THR A 67 -15.52 10.85 -5.29
C THR A 67 -14.24 11.68 -5.30
N GLY A 68 -14.38 13.01 -5.22
CA GLY A 68 -13.24 13.92 -5.01
C GLY A 68 -12.58 13.77 -3.63
N PHE A 69 -11.53 14.57 -3.40
CA PHE A 69 -10.73 14.60 -2.17
C PHE A 69 -11.05 15.83 -1.31
N GLY A 70 -10.91 15.71 0.02
CA GLY A 70 -11.04 16.84 0.95
C GLY A 70 -12.38 17.58 0.81
N ALA A 71 -12.31 18.91 0.63
CA ALA A 71 -13.49 19.77 0.46
C ALA A 71 -14.32 19.42 -0.80
N ALA A 72 -13.72 18.75 -1.79
CA ALA A 72 -14.39 18.34 -3.02
C ALA A 72 -14.99 16.91 -2.95
N SER A 73 -15.03 16.28 -1.77
CA SER A 73 -15.53 14.91 -1.57
C SER A 73 -16.99 14.68 -1.96
N HIS A 74 -17.78 15.74 -2.04
CA HIS A 74 -19.17 15.68 -2.52
C HIS A 74 -19.27 15.46 -4.05
N ARG A 75 -18.21 15.75 -4.82
CA ARG A 75 -18.20 15.57 -6.28
C ARG A 75 -17.94 14.10 -6.61
N ARG A 76 -18.59 13.59 -7.65
CA ARG A 76 -18.48 12.19 -8.10
C ARG A 76 -17.85 12.10 -9.49
N THR A 77 -17.23 10.96 -9.77
CA THR A 77 -16.67 10.63 -11.08
C THR A 77 -16.71 9.12 -11.31
N GLU A 78 -16.92 8.72 -12.56
CA GLU A 78 -16.76 7.33 -13.03
C GLU A 78 -15.35 7.11 -13.61
N GLN A 79 -14.55 8.18 -13.73
CA GLN A 79 -13.20 8.15 -14.28
C GLN A 79 -12.14 7.94 -13.18
N GLY A 80 -12.27 6.85 -12.42
CA GLY A 80 -11.41 6.57 -11.25
C GLY A 80 -9.91 6.62 -11.56
N LEU A 81 -9.47 6.08 -12.70
CA LEU A 81 -8.06 6.15 -13.11
C LEU A 81 -7.58 7.58 -13.39
N ALA A 82 -8.41 8.41 -14.02
CA ALA A 82 -8.07 9.81 -14.28
C ALA A 82 -8.00 10.59 -12.97
N LEU A 83 -8.91 10.33 -12.03
CA LEU A 83 -8.89 10.91 -10.68
C LEU A 83 -7.58 10.61 -9.95
N GLN A 84 -7.10 9.36 -9.98
CA GLN A 84 -5.83 9.01 -9.33
C GLN A 84 -4.62 9.70 -9.97
N LYS A 85 -4.63 9.91 -11.30
CA LYS A 85 -3.57 10.69 -11.98
C LYS A 85 -3.56 12.14 -11.53
N GLU A 86 -4.72 12.77 -11.38
CA GLU A 86 -4.82 14.16 -10.89
C GLU A 86 -4.42 14.31 -9.43
N MET A 87 -4.59 13.27 -8.60
CA MET A 87 -4.16 13.31 -7.19
C MET A 87 -2.65 13.50 -7.03
N VAL A 88 -1.86 12.91 -7.93
CA VAL A 88 -0.40 12.89 -7.86
C VAL A 88 0.28 13.83 -8.87
N ARG A 89 -0.51 14.62 -9.60
CA ARG A 89 -0.01 15.56 -10.62
C ARG A 89 0.64 16.78 -9.98
#